data_AF-K1Y3U1-F1
#
_entry.id   AF-K1Y3U1-F1
#
_cell.length_a   1.000
_cell.length_b   1.000
_cell.length_c   1.000
_cell.angle_alpha   90.00
_cell.angle_beta   90.00
_cell.angle_gamma   90.00
#
_symmetry.space_group_name_H-M   'P 1'
#
loop_
_entity.id
_entity.type
_entity.pdbx_description
1 polymer ?
#
loop_
_entity_poly.entity_id
_entity_poly.type
_entity_poly.pdbx_seq_one_letter_code
_entity_poly.pdbx_strand_id
1 'polypeptide(L)'
;MSFNILLGLSLTVCLVGLIIRLSIWFSQGTHRPALQISMAGRISAALQGTLGVIFSGRIVQVIKSLVVDLLLQKRIFDKNLLRWTAHTLIFTGFILLLLMHAMGSLVSESIFSNYQPTLSPFLFLRDLFGLMVLAGLAIAVYRRISLKAERFRTYPGDWAALIFVGVIILSGMLLEGAKMSSFTTYQKMVEEYGSISDEAEGKALEAFWVQENGLVSPNIQLPPAPELVQQGRALNGDSCIECHASNRTAFASFTLAKVSRLFSAVLGDSAAVTMFWYLHILACLSFLAWLPFSKMFHILAAPVSLIIKSVTGEEIAEPANILTRRMIGLSACTHCGTCSLECSSNMFYESFQNDFILPSEKVQYLQKIIAGKESDPAVLKRMQQGLYVCTSCDRCTNVCPSGINLKELFVSARYLLLEQGMPETTMLSHFSFPLALAQNFACDHLQALKKVTDLFKKNFQHLTDIALPMTLSSSKGIANTSYKGCYSCQRCTNICPVVRSFDDPVAALGLLPHQIMFSLGIGNVELAMGAQMIWSCSTCYLCQEHCPNQVELCDIFYTLKNGALSKIEAGASS
;
A
#
# COMPACT_ATOMS: atom_id res chain seq x y z
N MET A 1 14.93 3.03 -34.12
CA MET A 1 15.83 2.63 -33.01
C MET A 1 15.93 1.13 -32.97
N SER A 2 17.12 0.56 -32.82
CA SER A 2 17.28 -0.89 -32.64
C SER A 2 16.66 -1.34 -31.31
N PHE A 3 16.05 -2.53 -31.29
CA PHE A 3 15.52 -3.18 -30.08
C PHE A 3 16.53 -3.17 -28.93
N ASN A 4 17.81 -3.42 -29.24
CA ASN A 4 18.89 -3.46 -28.25
C ASN A 4 19.11 -2.11 -27.56
N ILE A 5 18.93 -0.99 -28.28
CA ILE A 5 19.06 0.36 -27.70
C ILE A 5 17.90 0.62 -26.74
N LEU A 6 16.67 0.30 -27.15
CA LEU A 6 15.48 0.46 -26.29
C LEU A 6 15.56 -0.42 -25.04
N LEU A 7 15.98 -1.67 -25.20
CA LEU A 7 16.18 -2.60 -24.09
C LEU A 7 17.27 -2.11 -23.15
N GLY A 8 18.43 -1.70 -23.66
CA GLY A 8 19.53 -1.16 -22.85
C GLY A 8 19.13 0.07 -22.05
N LEU A 9 18.38 1.00 -22.66
CA LEU A 9 17.86 2.18 -21.97
C LEU A 9 16.86 1.79 -20.87
N SER A 10 15.91 0.90 -21.17
CA SER A 10 14.93 0.42 -20.19
C SER A 10 15.59 -0.29 -19.00
N LEU A 11 16.56 -1.18 -19.26
CA LEU A 11 17.32 -1.88 -18.23
C LEU A 11 18.13 -0.89 -17.37
N THR A 12 18.78 0.09 -17.98
CA THR A 12 19.55 1.10 -17.26
C THR A 12 18.64 1.91 -16.32
N VAL A 13 17.50 2.38 -16.80
CA VAL A 13 16.52 3.12 -15.99
C VAL A 13 15.99 2.25 -14.85
N CYS A 14 15.66 0.98 -15.15
CA CYS A 14 15.20 0.03 -14.15
C CYS A 14 16.27 -0.22 -13.06
N LEU A 15 17.51 -0.50 -13.45
CA LEU A 15 18.63 -0.76 -12.53
C LEU A 15 18.93 0.45 -11.65
N VAL A 16 19.00 1.65 -12.22
CA VAL A 16 19.19 2.89 -11.45
C VAL A 16 18.04 3.07 -10.45
N GLY A 17 16.79 2.84 -10.88
CA GLY A 17 15.63 2.90 -9.99
C GLY A 17 15.68 1.88 -8.85
N LEU A 18 16.08 0.64 -9.13
CA LEU A 18 16.27 -0.40 -8.12
C LEU A 18 17.37 -0.01 -7.12
N ILE A 19 18.51 0.49 -7.59
CA ILE A 19 19.61 0.96 -6.72
C ILE A 19 19.12 2.09 -5.81
N ILE A 20 18.36 3.06 -6.33
CA ILE A 20 17.77 4.14 -5.53
C ILE A 20 16.79 3.59 -4.48
N ARG A 21 15.92 2.64 -4.83
CA ARG A 21 14.96 2.06 -3.88
C ARG A 21 15.66 1.27 -2.78
N LEU A 22 16.64 0.45 -3.14
CA LEU A 22 17.43 -0.33 -2.20
C LEU A 22 18.27 0.59 -1.30
N SER A 23 18.89 1.64 -1.84
CA SER A 23 19.65 2.59 -1.02
C SER A 23 18.75 3.31 -0.01
N ILE A 24 17.49 3.63 -0.36
CA ILE A 24 16.50 4.19 0.57
C ILE A 24 16.21 3.24 1.74
N TRP A 25 16.18 1.91 1.52
CA TRP A 25 15.97 0.94 2.60
C TRP A 25 17.05 1.00 3.69
N PHE A 26 18.28 1.36 3.31
CA PHE A 26 19.44 1.40 4.22
C PHE A 26 19.90 2.81 4.59
N SER A 27 19.39 3.87 3.96
CA SER A 27 19.79 5.27 4.27
C SER A 27 18.72 6.06 5.01
N GLN A 28 17.44 5.79 4.75
CA GLN A 28 16.34 6.55 5.34
C GLN A 28 15.72 5.80 6.50
N GLY A 29 14.99 6.50 7.35
CA GLY A 29 14.27 5.93 8.48
C GLY A 29 14.50 6.72 9.75
N THR A 30 13.55 6.62 10.66
CA THR A 30 13.55 7.36 11.92
C THR A 30 13.55 6.35 13.06
N HIS A 31 14.51 6.50 13.98
CA HIS A 31 14.62 5.70 15.19
C HIS A 31 14.94 6.64 16.35
N ARG A 32 14.42 6.29 17.53
CA ARG A 32 14.94 6.86 18.76
C ARG A 32 15.26 5.84 19.87
N PRO A 33 16.32 6.10 20.66
CA PRO A 33 17.21 7.29 20.61
C PRO A 33 17.98 7.35 19.29
N ALA A 34 18.38 8.55 18.84
CA ALA A 34 18.86 8.82 17.48
C ALA A 34 20.12 7.98 17.14
N LEU A 35 19.90 6.72 16.82
CA LEU A 35 20.88 5.77 16.35
C LEU A 35 21.19 6.20 14.93
N GLN A 36 22.15 7.10 14.80
CA GLN A 36 22.78 7.42 13.52
C GLN A 36 23.62 6.23 13.09
N ILE A 37 22.94 5.13 12.75
CA ILE A 37 23.55 3.94 12.19
C ILE A 37 23.82 4.28 10.74
N SER A 38 25.09 4.20 10.36
CA SER A 38 25.52 4.39 8.98
C SER A 38 24.84 3.37 8.06
N MET A 39 24.73 3.71 6.78
CA MET A 39 24.23 2.78 5.76
C MET A 39 24.99 1.44 5.80
N ALA A 40 26.31 1.49 5.96
CA ALA A 40 27.16 0.31 6.08
C ALA A 40 26.81 -0.55 7.31
N GLY A 41 26.52 0.09 8.46
CA GLY A 41 26.09 -0.62 9.66
C GLY A 41 24.78 -1.38 9.46
N ARG A 42 23.80 -0.77 8.77
CA ARG A 42 22.53 -1.43 8.45
C ARG A 42 22.68 -2.57 7.46
N ILE A 43 23.52 -2.39 6.43
CA ILE A 43 23.81 -3.47 5.48
C ILE A 43 24.49 -4.64 6.20
N SER A 44 25.48 -4.37 7.06
CA SER A 44 26.15 -5.40 7.86
C SER A 44 25.17 -6.16 8.75
N ALA A 45 24.31 -5.45 9.49
CA ALA A 45 23.29 -6.08 10.34
C ALA A 45 22.28 -6.92 9.55
N ALA A 46 21.89 -6.46 8.35
CA ALA A 46 20.99 -7.22 7.47
C ALA A 46 21.67 -8.47 6.91
N LEU A 47 22.95 -8.38 6.52
CA LEU A 47 23.74 -9.51 6.05
C LEU A 47 23.93 -10.56 7.15
N GLN A 48 24.32 -10.13 8.36
CA GLN A 48 24.45 -11.00 9.52
C GLN A 48 23.12 -11.70 9.86
N GLY A 49 22.02 -10.95 9.85
CA GLY A 49 20.68 -11.51 10.04
C GLY A 49 20.33 -12.54 8.97
N THR A 50 20.64 -12.25 7.71
CA THR A 50 20.37 -13.16 6.58
C THR A 50 21.20 -14.44 6.68
N LEU A 51 22.50 -14.34 6.94
CA LEU A 51 23.38 -15.50 7.14
C LEU A 51 22.92 -16.36 8.33
N GLY A 52 22.53 -15.72 9.44
CA GLY A 52 21.98 -16.43 10.60
C GLY A 52 20.69 -17.20 10.28
N VAL A 53 19.89 -16.76 9.31
CA VAL A 53 18.69 -17.49 8.86
C VAL A 53 19.05 -18.64 7.94
N ILE A 54 19.94 -18.42 6.98
CA ILE A 54 20.35 -19.45 6.00
C ILE A 54 21.01 -20.64 6.71
N PHE A 55 21.87 -20.37 7.70
CA PHE A 55 22.58 -21.40 8.46
C PHE A 55 21.85 -21.88 9.73
N SER A 56 20.55 -21.62 9.85
CA SER A 56 19.73 -22.12 10.97
C SER A 56 18.48 -22.83 10.50
N GLY A 57 17.79 -23.52 11.42
CA GLY A 57 16.49 -24.15 11.15
C GLY A 57 15.38 -23.15 10.73
N ARG A 58 15.63 -21.84 10.82
CA ARG A 58 14.68 -20.80 10.37
C ARG A 58 14.52 -20.75 8.86
N ILE A 59 15.43 -21.34 8.07
CA ILE A 59 15.27 -21.45 6.61
C ILE A 59 13.95 -22.17 6.23
N VAL A 60 13.48 -23.10 7.05
CA VAL A 60 12.18 -23.78 6.85
C VAL A 60 11.01 -22.78 6.91
N GLN A 61 11.11 -21.76 7.77
CA GLN A 61 10.09 -20.69 7.84
C GLN A 61 10.11 -19.82 6.59
N VAL A 62 11.30 -19.55 6.02
CA VAL A 62 11.44 -18.82 4.75
C VAL A 62 10.78 -19.59 3.61
N ILE A 63 11.10 -20.88 3.46
CA ILE A 63 10.50 -21.74 2.43
C ILE A 63 8.98 -21.80 2.59
N LYS A 64 8.50 -21.98 3.84
CA LYS A 64 7.07 -21.97 4.14
C LYS A 64 6.41 -20.64 3.75
N SER A 65 7.06 -19.50 4.03
CA SER A 65 6.57 -18.18 3.65
C SER A 65 6.51 -18.01 2.13
N LEU A 66 7.55 -18.44 1.39
CA LEU A 66 7.56 -18.41 -0.07
C LEU A 66 6.43 -19.23 -0.68
N VAL A 67 6.14 -20.42 -0.14
CA VAL A 67 5.06 -21.25 -0.67
C VAL A 67 3.69 -20.73 -0.26
N VAL A 68 3.48 -20.47 1.04
CA VAL A 68 2.15 -20.17 1.59
C VAL A 68 1.76 -18.70 1.39
N ASP A 69 2.67 -17.77 1.70
CA ASP A 69 2.38 -16.34 1.65
C ASP A 69 2.60 -15.75 0.26
N LEU A 70 3.61 -16.20 -0.51
CA LEU A 70 3.90 -15.68 -1.84
C LEU A 70 3.20 -16.45 -2.98
N LEU A 71 3.40 -17.77 -3.10
CA LEU A 71 2.82 -18.55 -4.21
C LEU A 71 1.31 -18.78 -4.03
N LEU A 72 0.89 -19.28 -2.87
CA LEU A 72 -0.53 -19.55 -2.58
C LEU A 72 -1.29 -18.29 -2.14
N GLN A 73 -0.58 -17.19 -1.84
CA GLN A 73 -1.16 -15.90 -1.46
C GLN A 73 -2.18 -15.99 -0.32
N LYS A 74 -1.93 -16.86 0.67
CA LYS A 74 -2.88 -17.21 1.74
C LYS A 74 -3.44 -15.99 2.48
N ARG A 75 -2.61 -14.98 2.75
CA ARG A 75 -3.05 -13.75 3.44
C ARG A 75 -4.12 -12.96 2.67
N ILE A 76 -4.10 -13.03 1.34
CA ILE A 76 -5.14 -12.39 0.51
C ILE A 76 -6.40 -13.26 0.53
N PHE A 77 -6.24 -14.58 0.43
CA PHE A 77 -7.33 -15.56 0.52
C PHE A 77 -8.13 -15.42 1.81
N ASP A 78 -7.44 -15.35 2.96
CA ASP A 78 -8.03 -15.23 4.30
C ASP A 78 -8.86 -13.95 4.49
N LYS A 79 -8.73 -12.97 3.58
CA LYS A 79 -9.46 -11.70 3.64
C LYS A 79 -10.58 -11.60 2.65
N ASN A 80 -10.34 -11.99 1.40
CA ASN A 80 -11.36 -11.91 0.38
C ASN A 80 -11.02 -12.83 -0.81
N LEU A 81 -11.87 -13.82 -1.02
CA LEU A 81 -11.73 -14.79 -2.10
C LEU A 81 -11.66 -14.12 -3.48
N LEU A 82 -12.52 -13.14 -3.75
CA LEU A 82 -12.55 -12.45 -5.05
C LEU A 82 -11.25 -11.66 -5.31
N ARG A 83 -10.67 -11.03 -4.27
CA ARG A 83 -9.36 -10.36 -4.38
C ARG A 83 -8.25 -11.37 -4.64
N TRP A 84 -8.29 -12.51 -3.96
CA TRP A 84 -7.33 -13.59 -4.13
C TRP A 84 -7.41 -14.18 -5.54
N THR A 85 -8.61 -14.48 -6.05
CA THR A 85 -8.81 -14.98 -7.42
C THR A 85 -8.26 -14.00 -8.44
N ALA A 86 -8.61 -12.70 -8.32
CA ALA A 86 -8.11 -11.68 -9.22
C ALA A 86 -6.57 -11.58 -9.22
N HIS A 87 -5.96 -11.53 -8.03
CA HIS A 87 -4.51 -11.39 -7.91
C HIS A 87 -3.76 -12.66 -8.31
N THR A 88 -4.29 -13.85 -8.00
CA THR A 88 -3.69 -15.13 -8.40
C THR A 88 -3.71 -15.30 -9.91
N LEU A 89 -4.82 -14.98 -10.58
CA LEU A 89 -4.90 -15.02 -12.04
C LEU A 89 -3.90 -14.08 -12.71
N ILE A 90 -3.78 -12.83 -12.21
CA ILE A 90 -2.79 -11.86 -12.71
C ILE A 90 -1.37 -12.34 -12.44
N PHE A 91 -1.05 -12.72 -11.20
CA PHE A 91 0.29 -13.11 -10.78
C PHE A 91 0.76 -14.36 -11.52
N THR A 92 -0.02 -15.45 -11.47
CA THR A 92 0.35 -16.72 -12.09
C THR A 92 0.43 -16.57 -13.61
N GLY A 93 -0.56 -15.94 -14.24
CA GLY A 93 -0.53 -15.74 -15.69
C GLY A 93 0.65 -14.87 -16.14
N PHE A 94 0.90 -13.74 -15.46
CA PHE A 94 1.98 -12.83 -15.84
C PHE A 94 3.37 -13.42 -15.60
N ILE A 95 3.59 -14.10 -14.46
CA ILE A 95 4.90 -14.72 -14.15
C ILE A 95 5.17 -15.88 -15.11
N LEU A 96 4.18 -16.71 -15.42
CA LEU A 96 4.36 -17.79 -16.40
C LEU A 96 4.63 -17.24 -17.80
N LEU A 97 3.98 -16.16 -18.22
CA LEU A 97 4.31 -15.48 -19.47
C LEU A 97 5.72 -14.89 -19.47
N LEU A 98 6.15 -14.28 -18.37
CA LEU A 98 7.51 -13.73 -18.24
C LEU A 98 8.56 -14.83 -18.40
N LEU A 99 8.40 -15.96 -17.68
CA LEU A 99 9.35 -17.07 -17.71
C LEU A 99 9.29 -17.85 -19.03
N MET A 100 8.09 -18.11 -19.53
CA MET A 100 7.89 -18.92 -20.72
C MET A 100 8.21 -18.13 -22.00
N HIS A 101 7.66 -16.93 -22.14
CA HIS A 101 7.72 -16.17 -23.38
C HIS A 101 8.84 -15.13 -23.39
N ALA A 102 8.83 -14.18 -22.45
CA ALA A 102 9.78 -13.06 -22.49
C ALA A 102 11.23 -13.48 -22.16
N MET A 103 11.39 -14.48 -21.29
CA MET A 103 12.68 -15.09 -20.93
C MET A 103 12.84 -16.50 -21.53
N GLY A 104 12.13 -16.81 -22.62
CA GLY A 104 12.09 -18.16 -23.20
C GLY A 104 13.46 -18.75 -23.50
N SER A 105 14.37 -17.95 -24.07
CA SER A 105 15.75 -18.38 -24.38
C SER A 105 16.64 -18.61 -23.16
N LEU A 106 16.33 -17.98 -22.02
CA LEU A 106 17.10 -18.12 -20.79
C LEU A 106 16.56 -19.22 -19.88
N VAL A 107 15.24 -19.41 -19.88
CA VAL A 107 14.53 -20.26 -18.92
C VAL A 107 13.92 -21.48 -19.61
N SER A 108 13.09 -21.28 -20.63
CA SER A 108 12.29 -22.36 -21.20
C SER A 108 13.12 -23.33 -22.03
N GLU A 109 14.05 -22.83 -22.84
CA GLU A 109 15.00 -23.67 -23.60
C GLU A 109 15.91 -24.50 -22.68
N SER A 110 16.24 -23.98 -21.49
CA SER A 110 17.04 -24.71 -20.50
C SER A 110 16.26 -25.82 -19.77
N ILE A 111 14.94 -25.72 -19.71
CA ILE A 111 14.08 -26.66 -18.98
C ILE A 111 13.48 -27.70 -19.93
N PHE A 112 13.11 -27.29 -21.14
CA PHE A 112 12.43 -28.12 -22.14
C PHE A 112 13.26 -28.17 -23.43
N SER A 113 13.79 -29.36 -23.74
CA SER A 113 14.61 -29.58 -24.94
C SER A 113 13.85 -29.38 -26.26
N ASN A 114 12.52 -29.45 -26.24
CA ASN A 114 11.63 -29.27 -27.38
C ASN A 114 10.86 -27.93 -27.34
N TYR A 115 11.36 -26.94 -26.60
CA TYR A 115 10.71 -25.65 -26.52
C TYR A 115 10.71 -24.93 -27.88
N GLN A 116 9.52 -24.68 -28.41
CA GLN A 116 9.30 -23.77 -29.53
C GLN A 116 8.03 -22.96 -29.24
N PRO A 117 8.05 -21.62 -29.33
CA PRO A 117 6.89 -20.78 -29.02
C PRO A 117 5.66 -21.04 -29.90
N THR A 118 5.88 -21.66 -31.06
CA THR A 118 4.90 -21.96 -32.12
C THR A 118 4.32 -23.37 -32.03
N LEU A 119 4.90 -24.24 -31.20
CA LEU A 119 4.43 -25.62 -31.02
C LEU A 119 3.46 -25.75 -29.85
N SER A 120 2.64 -26.79 -29.90
CA SER A 120 1.82 -27.21 -28.75
C SER A 120 2.67 -28.04 -27.78
N PRO A 121 2.54 -27.85 -26.45
CA PRO A 121 1.52 -27.06 -25.77
C PRO A 121 1.85 -25.57 -25.56
N PHE A 122 3.05 -25.09 -25.91
CA PHE A 122 3.54 -23.75 -25.56
C PHE A 122 2.69 -22.61 -26.18
N LEU A 123 2.29 -22.77 -27.44
CA LEU A 123 1.41 -21.83 -28.14
C LEU A 123 0.05 -21.68 -27.41
N PHE A 124 -0.55 -22.81 -27.03
CA PHE A 124 -1.79 -22.84 -26.24
C PHE A 124 -1.60 -22.23 -24.85
N LEU A 125 -0.52 -22.59 -24.15
CA LEU A 125 -0.25 -22.09 -22.80
C LEU A 125 -0.04 -20.58 -22.78
N ARG A 126 0.57 -19.99 -23.81
CA ARG A 126 0.78 -18.54 -23.89
C ARG A 126 -0.56 -17.80 -23.93
N ASP A 127 -1.49 -18.29 -24.75
CA ASP A 127 -2.84 -17.73 -24.83
C ASP A 127 -3.65 -17.96 -23.56
N LEU A 128 -3.54 -19.15 -22.95
CA LEU A 128 -4.19 -19.47 -21.69
C LEU A 128 -3.73 -18.52 -20.58
N PHE A 129 -2.42 -18.34 -20.41
CA PHE A 129 -1.86 -17.45 -19.39
C PHE A 129 -2.21 -15.99 -19.66
N GLY A 130 -2.23 -15.57 -20.93
CA GLY A 130 -2.71 -14.25 -21.30
C GLY A 130 -4.18 -14.04 -20.92
N LEU A 131 -5.05 -15.02 -21.20
CA LEU A 131 -6.46 -14.95 -20.82
C LEU A 131 -6.65 -14.95 -19.30
N MET A 132 -5.84 -15.71 -18.56
CA MET A 132 -5.85 -15.67 -17.09
C MET A 132 -5.57 -14.24 -16.60
N VAL A 133 -4.56 -13.56 -17.14
CA VAL A 133 -4.27 -12.16 -16.75
C VAL A 133 -5.44 -11.24 -17.09
N LEU A 134 -6.04 -11.35 -18.28
CA LEU A 134 -7.18 -10.52 -18.67
C LEU A 134 -8.42 -10.77 -17.80
N ALA A 135 -8.69 -12.03 -17.44
CA ALA A 135 -9.77 -12.39 -16.52
C ALA A 135 -9.53 -11.80 -15.12
N GLY A 136 -8.31 -11.94 -14.60
CA GLY A 136 -7.93 -11.34 -13.32
C GLY A 136 -8.02 -9.80 -13.34
N LEU A 137 -7.63 -9.17 -14.45
CA LEU A 137 -7.75 -7.74 -14.68
C LEU A 137 -9.22 -7.29 -14.72
N ALA A 138 -10.08 -8.02 -15.43
CA ALA A 138 -11.51 -7.75 -15.49
C ALA A 138 -12.16 -7.82 -14.10
N ILE A 139 -11.83 -8.83 -13.29
CA ILE A 139 -12.31 -8.93 -11.90
C ILE A 139 -11.78 -7.76 -11.06
N ALA A 140 -10.52 -7.37 -11.22
CA ALA A 140 -9.92 -6.25 -10.49
C ALA A 140 -10.58 -4.91 -10.84
N VAL A 141 -10.89 -4.67 -12.12
CA VAL A 141 -11.61 -3.47 -12.61
C VAL A 141 -13.06 -3.50 -12.12
N TYR A 142 -13.77 -4.62 -12.27
CA TYR A 142 -15.14 -4.78 -11.78
C TYR A 142 -15.24 -4.48 -10.29
N ARG A 143 -14.34 -5.04 -9.48
CA ARG A 143 -14.32 -4.77 -8.04
C ARG A 143 -14.09 -3.30 -7.72
N ARG A 144 -13.24 -2.62 -8.51
CA ARG A 144 -12.88 -1.21 -8.29
C ARG A 144 -14.02 -0.25 -8.63
N ILE A 145 -14.83 -0.57 -9.65
CA ILE A 145 -15.96 0.26 -10.09
C ILE A 145 -17.24 -0.09 -9.32
N SER A 146 -17.57 -1.38 -9.21
CA SER A 146 -18.87 -1.85 -8.75
C SER A 146 -18.92 -2.20 -7.26
N LEU A 147 -17.79 -2.64 -6.69
CA LEU A 147 -17.69 -3.07 -5.28
C LEU A 147 -16.80 -2.12 -4.49
N LYS A 148 -17.06 -0.81 -4.65
CA LYS A 148 -16.30 0.24 -3.96
C LYS A 148 -16.57 0.14 -2.46
N ALA A 149 -15.60 -0.41 -1.74
CA ALA A 149 -15.66 -0.43 -0.28
C ALA A 149 -15.69 1.01 0.25
N GLU A 150 -16.53 1.27 1.26
CA GLU A 150 -16.55 2.54 1.94
C GLU A 150 -15.14 2.92 2.41
N ARG A 151 -14.79 4.20 2.24
CA ARG A 151 -13.51 4.77 2.72
C ARG A 151 -12.26 4.16 2.06
N PHE A 152 -12.40 3.39 0.98
CA PHE A 152 -11.29 3.00 0.10
C PHE A 152 -11.11 4.02 -1.03
N ARG A 153 -9.93 4.65 -1.09
CA ARG A 153 -9.57 5.57 -2.16
C ARG A 153 -8.80 4.86 -3.27
N THR A 154 -9.08 5.27 -4.50
CA THR A 154 -8.33 4.83 -5.68
C THR A 154 -7.51 6.01 -6.19
N TYR A 155 -6.24 5.77 -6.45
CA TYR A 155 -5.32 6.75 -7.00
C TYR A 155 -5.06 6.51 -8.50
N PRO A 156 -4.61 7.52 -9.26
CA PRO A 156 -4.27 7.36 -10.68
C PRO A 156 -3.25 6.24 -10.92
N GLY A 157 -2.29 6.06 -10.01
CA GLY A 157 -1.30 4.99 -10.08
C GLY A 157 -1.90 3.57 -10.02
N ASP A 158 -3.08 3.40 -9.43
CA ASP A 158 -3.77 2.11 -9.41
C ASP A 158 -4.36 1.77 -10.77
N TRP A 159 -4.93 2.76 -11.45
CA TRP A 159 -5.44 2.60 -12.82
C TRP A 159 -4.31 2.43 -13.82
N ALA A 160 -3.22 3.19 -13.67
CA ALA A 160 -2.05 3.08 -14.52
C ALA A 160 -1.49 1.65 -14.55
N ALA A 161 -1.38 1.00 -13.38
CA ALA A 161 -0.91 -0.39 -13.30
C ALA A 161 -1.83 -1.37 -14.05
N LEU A 162 -3.14 -1.23 -13.89
CA LEU A 162 -4.13 -2.08 -14.57
C LEU A 162 -4.10 -1.87 -16.09
N ILE A 163 -3.99 -0.61 -16.54
CA ILE A 163 -3.89 -0.26 -17.96
C ILE A 163 -2.61 -0.82 -18.56
N PHE A 164 -1.45 -0.64 -17.92
CA PHE A 164 -0.18 -1.16 -18.42
C PHE A 164 -0.21 -2.67 -18.61
N VAL A 165 -0.66 -3.41 -17.59
CA VAL A 165 -0.76 -4.88 -17.69
C VAL A 165 -1.74 -5.28 -18.79
N GLY A 166 -2.91 -4.63 -18.88
CA GLY A 166 -3.88 -4.89 -19.94
C GLY A 166 -3.34 -4.62 -21.35
N VAL A 167 -2.65 -3.49 -21.55
CA VAL A 167 -2.04 -3.12 -22.83
C VAL A 167 -0.97 -4.13 -23.22
N ILE A 168 -0.10 -4.55 -22.31
CA ILE A 168 0.93 -5.56 -22.60
C ILE A 168 0.31 -6.85 -23.12
N ILE A 169 -0.70 -7.38 -22.42
CA ILE A 169 -1.32 -8.65 -22.80
C ILE A 169 -2.13 -8.53 -24.09
N LEU A 170 -2.98 -7.50 -24.22
CA LEU A 170 -3.81 -7.31 -25.42
C LEU A 170 -2.95 -7.03 -26.66
N SER A 171 -1.92 -6.19 -26.54
CA SER A 171 -1.01 -5.93 -27.67
C SER A 171 -0.25 -7.18 -28.11
N GLY A 172 0.11 -8.07 -27.17
CA GLY A 172 0.76 -9.35 -27.49
C GLY A 172 -0.16 -10.27 -28.28
N MET A 173 -1.41 -10.44 -27.84
CA MET A 173 -2.40 -11.26 -28.56
C MET A 173 -2.77 -10.67 -29.92
N LEU A 174 -2.88 -9.34 -30.03
CA LEU A 174 -3.16 -8.66 -31.30
C LEU A 174 -2.00 -8.78 -32.29
N LEU A 175 -0.75 -8.70 -31.80
CA LEU A 175 0.45 -8.96 -32.59
C LEU A 175 0.45 -10.39 -33.14
N GLU A 176 0.14 -11.36 -32.28
CA GLU A 176 0.04 -12.76 -32.68
C GLU A 176 -1.07 -12.97 -33.72
N GLY A 177 -2.27 -12.44 -33.48
CA GLY A 177 -3.37 -12.47 -34.45
C GLY A 177 -3.03 -11.77 -35.77
N ALA A 178 -2.27 -10.66 -35.74
CA ALA A 178 -1.82 -9.96 -36.94
C ALA A 178 -0.86 -10.82 -37.77
N LYS A 179 0.08 -11.51 -37.12
CA LYS A 179 1.01 -12.45 -37.77
C LYS A 179 0.27 -13.60 -38.43
N MET A 180 -0.75 -14.17 -37.76
CA MET A 180 -1.57 -15.26 -38.31
C MET A 180 -2.32 -14.84 -39.59
N SER A 181 -2.82 -13.60 -39.64
CA SER A 181 -3.56 -13.10 -40.79
C SER A 181 -2.70 -12.54 -41.93
N SER A 182 -1.39 -12.35 -41.72
CA SER A 182 -0.51 -11.65 -42.66
C SER A 182 0.02 -12.57 -43.75
N PHE A 183 -0.30 -12.24 -45.00
CA PHE A 183 0.24 -12.91 -46.18
C PHE A 183 1.76 -12.75 -46.31
N THR A 184 2.28 -11.54 -46.02
CA THR A 184 3.72 -11.26 -46.02
C THR A 184 4.47 -12.13 -45.02
N THR A 185 3.89 -12.36 -43.84
CA THR A 185 4.50 -13.21 -42.80
C THR A 185 4.46 -14.68 -43.21
N TYR A 186 3.35 -15.13 -43.79
CA TYR A 186 3.21 -16.47 -44.34
C TYR A 186 4.24 -16.74 -45.46
N GLN A 187 4.40 -15.83 -46.42
CA GLN A 187 5.38 -15.99 -47.50
C GLN A 187 6.80 -16.14 -46.97
N LYS A 188 7.22 -15.28 -46.04
CA LYS A 188 8.54 -15.38 -45.41
C LYS A 188 8.76 -16.72 -44.72
N MET A 189 7.74 -17.20 -43.99
CA MET A 189 7.81 -18.50 -43.32
C MET A 189 7.95 -19.64 -44.33
N VAL A 190 7.19 -19.62 -45.42
CA VAL A 190 7.27 -20.63 -46.48
C VAL A 190 8.61 -20.58 -47.21
N GLU A 191 9.14 -19.39 -47.50
CA GLU A 191 10.44 -19.22 -48.15
C GLU A 191 11.61 -19.69 -47.28
N GLU A 192 11.54 -19.44 -45.96
CA GLU A 192 12.62 -19.74 -45.03
C GLU A 192 12.59 -21.19 -44.53
N TYR A 193 11.41 -21.78 -44.38
CA TYR A 193 11.22 -23.09 -43.74
C TYR A 193 10.45 -24.12 -44.58
N GLY A 194 9.77 -23.70 -45.66
CA GLY A 194 8.97 -24.60 -46.48
C GLY A 194 9.79 -25.39 -47.49
N SER A 195 9.60 -26.70 -47.55
CA SER A 195 10.16 -27.57 -48.59
C SER A 195 9.19 -27.72 -49.77
N ILE A 196 8.78 -26.59 -50.37
CA ILE A 196 7.82 -26.57 -51.49
C ILE A 196 8.56 -26.64 -52.81
N SER A 197 8.21 -27.62 -53.66
CA SER A 197 8.96 -27.92 -54.88
C SER A 197 8.40 -27.20 -56.12
N ASP A 198 7.10 -26.85 -56.13
CA ASP A 198 6.45 -26.17 -57.25
C ASP A 198 5.35 -25.17 -56.84
N GLU A 199 4.90 -24.36 -57.80
CA GLU A 199 3.88 -23.31 -57.56
C GLU A 199 2.49 -23.91 -57.21
N ALA A 200 2.23 -25.15 -57.63
CA ALA A 200 0.97 -25.83 -57.38
C ALA A 200 0.87 -26.30 -55.92
N GLU A 201 1.94 -26.88 -55.37
CA GLU A 201 2.07 -27.21 -53.95
C GLU A 201 1.96 -25.96 -53.08
N GLY A 202 2.57 -24.84 -53.51
CA GLY A 202 2.46 -23.54 -52.84
C GLY A 202 1.01 -23.05 -52.72
N LYS A 203 0.25 -23.12 -53.82
CA LYS A 203 -1.18 -22.75 -53.82
C LYS A 203 -2.04 -23.70 -52.98
N ALA A 204 -1.71 -24.99 -52.96
CA ALA A 204 -2.40 -25.97 -52.12
C ALA A 204 -2.18 -25.69 -50.63
N LEU A 205 -0.93 -25.48 -50.21
CA LEU A 205 -0.60 -25.11 -48.83
C LEU A 205 -1.28 -23.80 -48.42
N GLU A 206 -1.26 -22.80 -49.31
CA GLU A 206 -1.89 -21.50 -49.07
C GLU A 206 -3.41 -21.64 -48.85
N ALA A 207 -4.09 -22.43 -49.68
CA ALA A 207 -5.51 -22.71 -49.53
C ALA A 207 -5.85 -23.38 -48.19
N PHE A 208 -5.00 -24.30 -47.72
CA PHE A 208 -5.13 -24.91 -46.39
C PHE A 208 -4.94 -23.87 -45.27
N TRP A 209 -3.94 -22.99 -45.36
CA TRP A 209 -3.69 -21.97 -44.35
C TRP A 209 -4.80 -20.90 -44.29
N VAL A 210 -5.39 -20.54 -45.43
CA VAL A 210 -6.57 -19.66 -45.50
C VAL A 210 -7.77 -20.31 -44.80
N GLN A 211 -8.02 -21.59 -45.08
CA GLN A 211 -9.17 -22.31 -44.53
C GLN A 211 -9.03 -22.60 -43.04
N GLU A 212 -7.85 -23.03 -42.58
CA GLU A 212 -7.68 -23.65 -41.27
C GLU A 212 -6.84 -22.85 -40.27
N ASN A 213 -5.96 -21.97 -40.77
CA ASN A 213 -5.02 -21.22 -39.93
C ASN A 213 -5.26 -19.70 -39.94
N GLY A 214 -6.32 -19.23 -40.60
CA GLY A 214 -6.80 -17.85 -40.50
C GLY A 214 -6.00 -16.85 -41.33
N LEU A 215 -5.20 -17.32 -42.29
CA LEU A 215 -4.47 -16.51 -43.26
C LEU A 215 -5.44 -15.71 -44.14
N VAL A 216 -5.09 -14.45 -44.42
CA VAL A 216 -5.79 -13.65 -45.43
C VAL A 216 -4.86 -13.53 -46.63
N SER A 217 -5.21 -14.20 -47.72
CA SER A 217 -4.45 -14.17 -48.96
C SER A 217 -5.15 -13.34 -50.04
N PRO A 218 -4.39 -12.58 -50.86
CA PRO A 218 -4.92 -11.98 -52.08
C PRO A 218 -5.14 -12.97 -53.24
N ASN A 219 -4.53 -14.18 -53.19
CA ASN A 219 -4.51 -15.12 -54.31
C ASN A 219 -5.60 -16.21 -54.23
N ILE A 220 -6.17 -16.46 -53.05
CA ILE A 220 -7.15 -17.52 -52.83
C ILE A 220 -8.54 -16.91 -52.59
N GLN A 221 -9.51 -17.29 -53.41
CA GLN A 221 -10.92 -16.95 -53.21
C GLN A 221 -11.55 -17.87 -52.15
N LEU A 222 -12.39 -17.30 -51.28
CA LEU A 222 -13.11 -18.04 -50.24
C LEU A 222 -14.51 -18.46 -50.73
N PRO A 223 -14.96 -19.71 -50.47
CA PRO A 223 -14.22 -20.82 -49.87
C PRO A 223 -13.28 -21.50 -50.89
N PRO A 224 -12.07 -21.96 -50.49
CA PRO A 224 -11.17 -22.68 -51.38
C PRO A 224 -11.74 -24.06 -51.77
N ALA A 225 -11.29 -24.61 -52.90
CA ALA A 225 -11.70 -25.94 -53.35
C ALA A 225 -11.31 -27.03 -52.33
N PRO A 226 -12.23 -27.95 -51.93
CA PRO A 226 -11.95 -28.96 -50.90
C PRO A 226 -10.74 -29.84 -51.19
N GLU A 227 -10.55 -30.23 -52.46
CA GLU A 227 -9.42 -31.05 -52.91
C GLU A 227 -8.08 -30.33 -52.71
N LEU A 228 -8.04 -29.03 -53.01
CA LEU A 228 -6.86 -28.18 -52.83
C LEU A 228 -6.50 -28.03 -51.34
N VAL A 229 -7.51 -27.90 -50.47
CA VAL A 229 -7.32 -27.85 -49.00
C VAL A 229 -6.81 -29.19 -48.47
N GLN A 230 -7.27 -30.32 -49.01
CA GLN A 230 -6.80 -31.64 -48.60
C GLN A 230 -5.33 -31.87 -49.00
N GLN A 231 -4.95 -31.47 -50.21
CA GLN A 231 -3.57 -31.50 -50.66
C GLN A 231 -2.67 -30.60 -49.78
N GLY A 232 -3.11 -29.38 -49.48
CA GLY A 232 -2.40 -28.47 -48.58
C GLY A 232 -2.26 -29.00 -47.16
N ARG A 233 -3.25 -29.75 -46.65
CA ARG A 233 -3.18 -30.40 -45.34
C ARG A 233 -2.09 -31.47 -45.29
N ALA A 234 -1.96 -32.27 -46.36
CA ALA A 234 -0.89 -33.27 -46.46
C ALA A 234 0.48 -32.59 -46.48
N LEU A 235 0.67 -31.57 -47.32
CA LEU A 235 1.92 -30.78 -47.39
C LEU A 235 2.28 -30.13 -46.06
N ASN A 236 1.30 -29.57 -45.33
CA ASN A 236 1.55 -29.04 -43.99
C ASN A 236 2.00 -30.12 -42.99
N GLY A 237 1.47 -31.33 -43.12
CA GLY A 237 1.86 -32.49 -42.33
C GLY A 237 3.32 -32.90 -42.56
N ASP A 238 3.78 -32.82 -43.81
CA ASP A 238 5.12 -33.25 -44.19
C ASP A 238 6.19 -32.17 -43.97
N SER A 239 5.85 -30.90 -44.18
CA SER A 239 6.84 -29.79 -44.21
C SER A 239 6.77 -28.84 -43.02
N CYS A 240 5.64 -28.74 -42.31
CA CYS A 240 5.42 -27.63 -41.36
C CYS A 240 5.07 -28.05 -39.93
N ILE A 241 4.65 -29.30 -39.71
CA ILE A 241 4.10 -29.75 -38.42
C ILE A 241 5.16 -29.79 -37.29
N GLU A 242 6.44 -29.93 -37.64
CA GLU A 242 7.55 -29.92 -36.69
C GLU A 242 7.89 -28.52 -36.17
N CYS A 243 7.47 -27.47 -36.90
CA CYS A 243 7.79 -26.08 -36.59
C CYS A 243 6.60 -25.28 -36.03
N HIS A 244 5.36 -25.64 -36.39
CA HIS A 244 4.16 -24.92 -35.95
C HIS A 244 2.95 -25.85 -35.73
N ALA A 245 2.20 -25.61 -34.65
CA ALA A 245 0.92 -26.29 -34.40
C ALA A 245 -0.22 -25.66 -35.24
N SER A 246 -1.48 -26.05 -35.07
CA SER A 246 -2.55 -25.24 -35.70
C SER A 246 -2.65 -23.87 -35.01
N ASN A 247 -2.81 -22.79 -35.77
CA ASN A 247 -3.06 -21.43 -35.22
C ASN A 247 -4.31 -21.40 -34.32
N ARG A 248 -5.25 -22.33 -34.52
CA ARG A 248 -6.45 -22.47 -33.68
C ARG A 248 -6.13 -22.83 -32.22
N THR A 249 -4.94 -23.39 -31.95
CA THR A 249 -4.49 -23.70 -30.59
C THR A 249 -4.21 -22.44 -29.78
N ALA A 250 -3.78 -21.35 -30.43
CA ALA A 250 -3.78 -20.00 -29.88
C ALA A 250 -5.19 -19.39 -30.01
N PHE A 251 -6.13 -19.96 -29.27
CA PHE A 251 -7.56 -19.69 -29.39
C PHE A 251 -7.95 -18.20 -29.18
N ALA A 252 -7.29 -17.50 -28.27
CA ALA A 252 -7.58 -16.10 -27.95
C ALA A 252 -7.03 -15.18 -29.04
N SER A 253 -5.77 -15.38 -29.41
CA SER A 253 -5.09 -14.62 -30.47
C SER A 253 -5.72 -14.89 -31.85
N PHE A 254 -6.12 -16.14 -32.12
CA PHE A 254 -6.85 -16.52 -33.33
C PHE A 254 -8.23 -15.83 -33.42
N THR A 255 -8.93 -15.71 -32.29
CA THR A 255 -10.19 -14.96 -32.23
C THR A 255 -9.95 -13.47 -32.49
N LEU A 256 -8.88 -12.92 -31.91
CA LEU A 256 -8.47 -11.52 -32.08
C LEU A 256 -7.88 -11.22 -33.46
N ALA A 257 -7.51 -12.22 -34.27
CA ALA A 257 -7.05 -12.01 -35.64
C ALA A 257 -8.09 -11.26 -36.49
N LYS A 258 -9.39 -11.44 -36.22
CA LYS A 258 -10.46 -10.65 -36.88
C LYS A 258 -10.35 -9.15 -36.62
N VAL A 259 -9.92 -8.77 -35.41
CA VAL A 259 -9.68 -7.37 -35.04
C VAL A 259 -8.42 -6.88 -35.73
N SER A 260 -7.33 -7.65 -35.68
CA SER A 260 -6.07 -7.30 -36.35
C SER A 260 -6.24 -7.09 -37.86
N ARG A 261 -7.12 -7.86 -38.52
CA ARG A 261 -7.46 -7.70 -39.95
C ARG A 261 -8.02 -6.33 -40.31
N LEU A 262 -8.77 -5.69 -39.40
CA LEU A 262 -9.28 -4.32 -39.63
C LEU A 262 -8.12 -3.35 -39.81
N PHE A 263 -7.04 -3.53 -39.04
CA PHE A 263 -5.83 -2.72 -39.17
C PHE A 263 -5.04 -3.09 -40.43
N SER A 264 -4.94 -4.38 -40.75
CA SER A 264 -4.29 -4.84 -41.98
C SER A 264 -4.99 -4.31 -43.24
N ALA A 265 -6.31 -4.19 -43.23
CA ALA A 265 -7.08 -3.63 -44.35
C ALA A 265 -6.80 -2.13 -44.58
N VAL A 266 -6.50 -1.38 -43.53
CA VAL A 266 -6.25 0.08 -43.61
C VAL A 266 -4.77 0.40 -43.86
N LEU A 267 -3.87 -0.34 -43.21
CA LEU A 267 -2.43 -0.04 -43.18
C LEU A 267 -1.59 -0.94 -44.09
N GLY A 268 -2.14 -2.06 -44.55
CA GLY A 268 -1.38 -3.19 -45.09
C GLY A 268 -0.98 -4.18 -43.98
N ASP A 269 -0.85 -5.45 -44.34
CA ASP A 269 -0.61 -6.55 -43.40
C ASP A 269 0.75 -6.44 -42.69
N SER A 270 1.83 -6.21 -43.45
CA SER A 270 3.20 -6.04 -42.94
C SER A 270 3.32 -4.83 -42.00
N ALA A 271 2.67 -3.72 -42.35
CA ALA A 271 2.65 -2.51 -41.52
C ALA A 271 1.88 -2.75 -40.21
N ALA A 272 0.74 -3.47 -40.26
CA ALA A 272 -0.03 -3.82 -39.08
C ALA A 272 0.77 -4.71 -38.11
N VAL A 273 1.46 -5.74 -38.61
CA VAL A 273 2.35 -6.59 -37.79
C VAL A 273 3.45 -5.75 -37.13
N THR A 274 4.09 -4.87 -37.88
CA THR A 274 5.14 -3.99 -37.38
C THR A 274 4.62 -3.02 -36.31
N MET A 275 3.45 -2.43 -36.51
CA MET A 275 2.79 -1.53 -35.56
C MET A 275 2.51 -2.24 -34.22
N PHE A 276 1.87 -3.42 -34.26
CA PHE A 276 1.59 -4.18 -33.03
C PHE A 276 2.86 -4.67 -32.35
N TRP A 277 3.92 -4.97 -33.11
CA TRP A 277 5.22 -5.32 -32.56
C TRP A 277 5.81 -4.15 -31.76
N TYR A 278 5.83 -2.94 -32.33
CA TYR A 278 6.30 -1.75 -31.61
C TYR A 278 5.41 -1.43 -30.41
N LEU A 279 4.09 -1.52 -30.54
CA LEU A 279 3.16 -1.30 -29.43
C LEU A 279 3.47 -2.24 -28.26
N HIS A 280 3.62 -3.54 -28.54
CA HIS A 280 3.87 -4.55 -27.53
C HIS A 280 5.24 -4.38 -26.86
N ILE A 281 6.30 -4.23 -27.66
CA ILE A 281 7.67 -4.09 -27.15
C ILE A 281 7.84 -2.79 -26.37
N LEU A 282 7.31 -1.67 -26.86
CA LEU A 282 7.37 -0.41 -26.13
C LEU A 282 6.58 -0.49 -24.82
N ALA A 283 5.39 -1.12 -24.80
CA ALA A 283 4.63 -1.33 -23.57
C ALA A 283 5.42 -2.15 -22.53
N CYS A 284 6.07 -3.23 -22.96
CA CYS A 284 6.90 -4.07 -22.09
C CYS A 284 8.13 -3.32 -21.54
N LEU A 285 8.87 -2.63 -22.41
CA LEU A 285 10.07 -1.89 -22.03
C LEU A 285 9.75 -0.66 -21.19
N SER A 286 8.65 0.05 -21.46
CA SER A 286 8.17 1.13 -20.61
C SER A 286 7.73 0.63 -19.24
N PHE A 287 7.05 -0.51 -19.16
CA PHE A 287 6.67 -1.11 -17.88
C PHE A 287 7.89 -1.51 -17.06
N LEU A 288 8.90 -2.12 -17.68
CA LEU A 288 10.15 -2.47 -17.01
C LEU A 288 10.87 -1.23 -16.45
N ALA A 289 10.95 -0.15 -17.22
CA ALA A 289 11.54 1.12 -16.77
C ALA A 289 10.72 1.79 -15.65
N TRP A 290 9.40 1.65 -15.67
CA TRP A 290 8.47 2.24 -14.69
C TRP A 290 8.36 1.42 -13.39
N LEU A 291 8.71 0.14 -13.41
CA LEU A 291 8.60 -0.79 -12.29
C LEU A 291 9.14 -0.24 -10.96
N PRO A 292 10.40 0.21 -10.84
CA PRO A 292 10.95 0.67 -9.56
C PRO A 292 10.33 1.98 -9.05
N PHE A 293 9.72 2.78 -9.94
CA PHE A 293 9.17 4.10 -9.60
C PHE A 293 7.66 4.06 -9.33
N SER A 294 7.03 2.89 -9.43
CA SER A 294 5.58 2.72 -9.33
C SER A 294 5.17 1.85 -8.14
N LYS A 295 3.86 1.65 -7.98
CA LYS A 295 3.30 0.68 -7.04
C LYS A 295 3.66 -0.77 -7.40
N MET A 296 4.15 -1.04 -8.61
CA MET A 296 4.58 -2.38 -9.03
C MET A 296 5.87 -2.84 -8.37
N PHE A 297 6.63 -1.94 -7.72
CA PHE A 297 7.78 -2.32 -6.89
C PHE A 297 7.41 -3.30 -5.76
N HIS A 298 6.12 -3.43 -5.40
CA HIS A 298 5.66 -4.46 -4.46
C HIS A 298 6.00 -5.89 -4.89
N ILE A 299 6.20 -6.15 -6.21
CA ILE A 299 6.67 -7.45 -6.72
C ILE A 299 7.99 -7.85 -6.05
N LEU A 300 8.83 -6.88 -5.66
CA LEU A 300 10.09 -7.11 -4.96
C LEU A 300 9.97 -6.85 -3.45
N ALA A 301 9.34 -5.73 -3.06
CA ALA A 301 9.30 -5.31 -1.66
C ALA A 301 8.39 -6.19 -0.78
N ALA A 302 7.25 -6.67 -1.29
CA ALA A 302 6.31 -7.47 -0.51
C ALA A 302 6.84 -8.87 -0.16
N PRO A 303 7.48 -9.63 -1.08
CA PRO A 303 8.16 -10.88 -0.72
C PRO A 303 9.20 -10.70 0.39
N VAL A 304 10.06 -9.67 0.28
CA VAL A 304 11.08 -9.39 1.29
C VAL A 304 10.43 -9.08 2.65
N SER A 305 9.39 -8.25 2.67
CA SER A 305 8.61 -7.92 3.88
C SER A 305 7.99 -9.17 4.54
N LEU A 306 7.41 -10.06 3.73
CA LEU A 306 6.80 -11.31 4.20
C LEU A 306 7.82 -12.29 4.78
N ILE A 307 8.98 -12.44 4.13
CA ILE A 307 10.09 -13.26 4.63
C ILE A 307 10.57 -12.72 5.98
N ILE A 308 10.84 -11.42 6.08
CA ILE A 308 11.25 -10.78 7.33
C ILE A 308 10.22 -11.04 8.43
N LYS A 309 8.93 -10.84 8.16
CA LYS A 309 7.85 -11.12 9.13
C LYS A 309 7.84 -12.59 9.56
N SER A 310 8.02 -13.53 8.64
CA SER A 310 7.98 -14.96 8.97
C SER A 310 9.12 -15.42 9.87
N VAL A 311 10.30 -14.80 9.74
CA VAL A 311 11.52 -15.15 10.48
C VAL A 311 11.61 -14.43 11.82
N THR A 312 11.27 -13.14 11.83
CA THR A 312 11.46 -12.27 13.01
C THR A 312 10.20 -12.15 13.86
N GLY A 313 9.02 -12.45 13.30
CA GLY A 313 7.76 -12.17 13.99
C GLY A 313 7.54 -10.66 14.17
N GLU A 314 7.06 -10.26 15.35
CA GLU A 314 6.82 -8.86 15.70
C GLU A 314 8.03 -8.17 16.33
N GLU A 315 9.00 -8.92 16.83
CA GLU A 315 10.13 -8.40 17.60
C GLU A 315 11.45 -8.58 16.84
N ILE A 316 12.23 -7.50 16.76
CA ILE A 316 13.59 -7.53 16.22
C ILE A 316 14.51 -6.98 17.31
N ALA A 317 15.49 -7.78 17.72
CA ALA A 317 16.44 -7.37 18.75
C ALA A 317 17.39 -6.26 18.27
N GLU A 318 17.76 -6.29 16.98
CA GLU A 318 18.77 -5.40 16.39
C GLU A 318 18.15 -4.08 15.88
N PRO A 319 18.48 -2.90 16.45
CA PRO A 319 17.90 -1.62 16.06
C PRO A 319 18.13 -1.25 14.57
N ALA A 320 19.27 -1.65 14.00
CA ALA A 320 19.56 -1.44 12.58
C ALA A 320 18.53 -2.14 11.68
N ASN A 321 18.16 -3.38 12.03
CA ASN A 321 17.22 -4.19 11.28
C ASN A 321 15.77 -3.71 11.45
N ILE A 322 15.43 -3.13 12.62
CA ILE A 322 14.15 -2.43 12.82
C ILE A 322 13.99 -1.32 11.78
N LEU A 323 14.99 -0.46 11.64
CA LEU A 323 14.96 0.67 10.70
C LEU A 323 14.80 0.22 9.25
N THR A 324 15.60 -0.75 8.83
CA THR A 324 15.53 -1.31 7.49
C THR A 324 14.19 -1.98 7.20
N ARG A 325 13.63 -2.73 8.16
CA ARG A 325 12.29 -3.34 8.04
C ARG A 325 11.20 -2.30 7.83
N ARG A 326 11.22 -1.17 8.54
CA ARG A 326 10.24 -0.09 8.37
C ARG A 326 10.24 0.45 6.94
N MET A 327 11.43 0.71 6.39
CA MET A 327 11.57 1.25 5.03
C MET A 327 11.16 0.24 3.94
N ILE A 328 11.49 -1.04 4.14
CA ILE A 328 10.98 -2.13 3.29
C ILE A 328 9.46 -2.17 3.37
N GLY A 329 8.89 -2.11 4.57
CA GLY A 329 7.44 -2.12 4.81
C GLY A 329 6.71 -0.96 4.10
N LEU A 330 7.26 0.26 4.16
CA LEU A 330 6.73 1.41 3.42
C LEU A 330 6.73 1.16 1.91
N SER A 331 7.77 0.52 1.38
CA SER A 331 7.90 0.19 -0.04
C SER A 331 7.01 -1.00 -0.46
N ALA A 332 6.65 -1.88 0.47
CA ALA A 332 5.80 -3.04 0.26
C ALA A 332 4.30 -2.71 0.26
N CYS A 333 3.93 -1.50 0.67
CA CYS A 333 2.54 -1.08 0.73
C CYS A 333 1.96 -0.89 -0.68
N THR A 334 1.00 -1.75 -1.03
CA THR A 334 0.25 -1.66 -2.29
C THR A 334 -0.96 -0.73 -2.22
N HIS A 335 -1.18 -0.08 -1.07
CA HIS A 335 -2.40 0.70 -0.80
C HIS A 335 -3.68 -0.14 -1.02
N CYS A 336 -3.67 -1.42 -0.60
CA CYS A 336 -4.82 -2.33 -0.78
C CYS A 336 -6.03 -2.04 0.13
N GLY A 337 -5.88 -1.18 1.14
CA GLY A 337 -6.96 -0.72 2.01
C GLY A 337 -7.43 -1.70 3.08
N THR A 338 -6.97 -2.96 3.10
CA THR A 338 -7.38 -3.96 4.10
C THR A 338 -7.16 -3.48 5.54
N CYS A 339 -6.03 -2.81 5.80
CA CYS A 339 -5.73 -2.24 7.12
C CYS A 339 -6.68 -1.10 7.53
N SER A 340 -7.26 -0.39 6.57
CA SER A 340 -8.20 0.71 6.83
C SER A 340 -9.62 0.22 7.07
N LEU A 341 -10.06 -0.78 6.31
CA LEU A 341 -11.35 -1.42 6.51
C LEU A 341 -11.45 -2.07 7.89
N GLU A 342 -10.36 -2.68 8.34
CA GLU A 342 -10.29 -3.38 9.62
C GLU A 342 -9.87 -2.46 10.78
N CYS A 343 -9.66 -1.16 10.57
CA CYS A 343 -9.16 -0.27 11.62
C CYS A 343 -10.22 -0.06 12.72
N SER A 344 -9.89 -0.32 13.99
CA SER A 344 -10.80 -0.07 15.12
C SER A 344 -11.15 1.41 15.28
N SER A 345 -10.25 2.30 14.86
CA SER A 345 -10.44 3.74 14.92
C SER A 345 -11.16 4.29 13.67
N ASN A 346 -11.68 3.45 12.76
CA ASN A 346 -12.29 3.97 11.53
C ASN A 346 -13.51 4.87 11.82
N MET A 347 -14.26 4.60 12.90
CA MET A 347 -15.45 5.38 13.26
C MET A 347 -15.14 6.86 13.50
N PHE A 348 -13.94 7.18 13.98
CA PHE A 348 -13.51 8.57 14.17
C PHE A 348 -13.36 9.33 12.85
N TYR A 349 -13.18 8.63 11.72
CA TYR A 349 -13.15 9.28 10.42
C TYR A 349 -14.42 10.08 10.14
N GLU A 350 -15.58 9.57 10.54
CA GLU A 350 -16.88 10.22 10.28
C GLU A 350 -17.00 11.57 11.00
N SER A 351 -16.46 11.67 12.22
CA SER A 351 -16.50 12.91 13.00
C SER A 351 -15.38 13.89 12.64
N PHE A 352 -14.15 13.40 12.42
CA PHE A 352 -12.99 14.26 12.23
C PHE A 352 -12.71 14.61 10.77
N GLN A 353 -13.25 13.84 9.80
CA GLN A 353 -12.98 13.99 8.36
C GLN A 353 -11.47 14.05 8.03
N ASN A 354 -10.67 13.29 8.78
CA ASN A 354 -9.22 13.25 8.67
C ASN A 354 -8.74 11.92 8.07
N ASP A 355 -8.24 11.98 6.83
CA ASP A 355 -7.77 10.81 6.08
C ASP A 355 -6.62 10.07 6.79
N PHE A 356 -5.81 10.78 7.58
CA PHE A 356 -4.74 10.18 8.37
C PHE A 356 -5.25 9.36 9.57
N ILE A 357 -6.56 9.18 9.75
CA ILE A 357 -7.10 8.15 10.64
C ILE A 357 -6.95 6.76 10.01
N LEU A 358 -7.04 6.67 8.68
CA LEU A 358 -6.98 5.44 7.92
C LEU A 358 -5.52 4.98 7.70
N PRO A 359 -5.12 3.79 8.16
CA PRO A 359 -3.76 3.26 8.00
C PRO A 359 -3.20 3.27 6.56
N SER A 360 -4.02 2.95 5.55
CA SER A 360 -3.57 2.95 4.14
C SER A 360 -3.10 4.32 3.70
N GLU A 361 -3.84 5.38 4.08
CA GLU A 361 -3.54 6.76 3.71
C GLU A 361 -2.31 7.27 4.45
N LYS A 362 -2.21 6.98 5.76
CA LYS A 362 -1.05 7.33 6.59
C LYS A 362 0.27 6.86 5.96
N VAL A 363 0.31 5.62 5.49
CA VAL A 363 1.52 5.02 4.91
C VAL A 363 1.95 5.74 3.63
N GLN A 364 1.03 6.24 2.80
CA GLN A 364 1.37 6.93 1.55
C GLN A 364 2.15 8.23 1.79
N TYR A 365 1.86 8.93 2.89
CA TYR A 365 2.52 10.19 3.22
C TYR A 365 3.74 10.00 4.12
N LEU A 366 3.75 8.96 4.95
CA LEU A 366 4.81 8.76 5.93
C LEU A 366 6.21 8.66 5.29
N GLN A 367 6.32 8.07 4.10
CA GLN A 367 7.59 8.03 3.37
C GLN A 367 8.10 9.44 3.00
N LYS A 368 7.20 10.35 2.60
CA LYS A 368 7.57 11.74 2.26
C LYS A 368 8.01 12.52 3.50
N ILE A 369 7.30 12.31 4.62
CA ILE A 369 7.64 12.92 5.92
C ILE A 369 9.01 12.44 6.41
N ILE A 370 9.26 11.12 6.37
CA ILE A 370 10.57 10.54 6.75
C ILE A 370 11.70 11.05 5.85
N ALA A 371 11.44 11.24 4.56
CA ALA A 371 12.41 11.78 3.62
C ALA A 371 12.61 13.30 3.73
N GLY A 372 11.89 14.00 4.63
CA GLY A 372 11.93 15.46 4.76
C GLY A 372 11.36 16.21 3.57
N LYS A 373 10.58 15.54 2.71
CA LYS A 373 9.99 16.12 1.49
C LYS A 373 8.60 16.72 1.72
N GLU A 374 8.00 16.43 2.87
CA GLU A 374 6.73 17.01 3.30
C GLU A 374 6.99 17.89 4.52
N SER A 375 6.70 19.18 4.38
CA SER A 375 6.93 20.18 5.41
C SER A 375 5.71 21.10 5.61
N ASP A 376 4.58 20.83 4.94
CA ASP A 376 3.36 21.61 5.14
C ASP A 376 2.83 21.40 6.58
N PRO A 377 2.80 22.47 7.41
CA PRO A 377 2.34 22.37 8.80
C PRO A 377 0.89 21.86 8.92
N ALA A 378 0.03 22.15 7.95
CA ALA A 378 -1.36 21.70 7.96
C ALA A 378 -1.44 20.17 7.75
N VAL A 379 -0.63 19.64 6.82
CA VAL A 379 -0.54 18.19 6.57
C VAL A 379 0.03 17.47 7.79
N LEU A 380 1.11 18.00 8.38
CA LEU A 380 1.74 17.43 9.56
C LEU A 380 0.80 17.44 10.77
N LYS A 381 0.05 18.53 11.00
CA LYS A 381 -0.97 18.62 12.06
C LYS A 381 -2.08 17.58 11.87
N ARG A 382 -2.60 17.42 10.65
CA ARG A 382 -3.61 16.38 10.35
C ARG A 382 -3.02 14.98 10.54
N MET A 383 -1.78 14.74 10.11
CA MET A 383 -1.09 13.46 10.32
C MET A 383 -0.94 13.15 11.80
N GLN A 384 -0.54 14.15 12.60
CA GLN A 384 -0.40 14.03 14.05
C GLN A 384 -1.73 13.65 14.70
N GLN A 385 -2.80 14.39 14.43
CA GLN A 385 -4.15 14.07 14.92
C GLN A 385 -4.58 12.65 14.54
N GLY A 386 -4.34 12.24 13.29
CA GLY A 386 -4.66 10.90 12.82
C GLY A 386 -3.84 9.80 13.49
N LEU A 387 -2.58 10.07 13.84
CA LEU A 387 -1.72 9.16 14.59
C LEU A 387 -2.16 9.02 16.04
N TYR A 388 -2.59 10.10 16.71
CA TYR A 388 -3.01 10.04 18.12
C TYR A 388 -4.37 9.39 18.34
N VAL A 389 -5.26 9.42 17.34
CA VAL A 389 -6.52 8.64 17.32
C VAL A 389 -6.29 7.12 17.21
N CYS A 390 -5.09 6.67 16.80
CA CYS A 390 -4.78 5.25 16.70
C CYS A 390 -4.65 4.63 18.11
N THR A 391 -5.40 3.56 18.36
CA THR A 391 -5.39 2.83 19.65
C THR A 391 -4.20 1.88 19.81
N SER A 392 -3.34 1.76 18.79
CA SER A 392 -2.20 0.83 18.77
C SER A 392 -2.58 -0.65 19.01
N CYS A 393 -3.81 -1.05 18.69
CA CYS A 393 -4.36 -2.39 18.88
C CYS A 393 -3.79 -3.50 17.96
N ASP A 394 -2.81 -3.18 17.12
CA ASP A 394 -2.12 -4.07 16.18
C ASP A 394 -2.95 -4.75 15.07
N ARG A 395 -4.27 -4.55 15.05
CA ARG A 395 -5.14 -5.19 14.04
C ARG A 395 -4.67 -4.96 12.60
N CYS A 396 -4.23 -3.73 12.29
CA CYS A 396 -3.72 -3.38 10.96
C CYS A 396 -2.45 -4.16 10.55
N THR A 397 -1.54 -4.45 11.48
CA THR A 397 -0.34 -5.27 11.28
C THR A 397 -0.69 -6.72 10.95
N ASN A 398 -1.68 -7.26 11.65
CA ASN A 398 -2.09 -8.66 11.52
C ASN A 398 -2.82 -8.93 10.20
N VAL A 399 -3.69 -8.01 9.79
CA VAL A 399 -4.47 -8.15 8.55
C VAL A 399 -3.71 -7.75 7.28
N CYS A 400 -2.52 -7.15 7.40
CA CYS A 400 -1.74 -6.68 6.25
C CYS A 400 -1.30 -7.85 5.34
N PRO A 401 -1.73 -7.88 4.06
CA PRO A 401 -1.31 -8.94 3.14
C PRO A 401 0.17 -8.90 2.80
N SER A 402 0.79 -7.70 2.79
CA SER A 402 2.23 -7.50 2.54
C SER A 402 3.10 -7.72 3.79
N GLY A 403 2.52 -8.12 4.93
CA GLY A 403 3.27 -8.42 6.15
C GLY A 403 3.92 -7.21 6.84
N ILE A 404 3.40 -5.99 6.62
CA ILE A 404 3.96 -4.75 7.18
C ILE A 404 3.61 -4.63 8.68
N ASN A 405 4.58 -4.26 9.51
CA ASN A 405 4.34 -3.92 10.92
C ASN A 405 3.85 -2.47 11.05
N LEU A 406 2.54 -2.26 10.87
CA LEU A 406 1.94 -0.93 10.84
C LEU A 406 1.85 -0.29 12.24
N LYS A 407 1.62 -1.09 13.30
CA LYS A 407 1.63 -0.59 14.68
C LYS A 407 2.94 0.11 15.00
N GLU A 408 4.04 -0.60 14.79
CA GLU A 408 5.38 -0.12 15.08
C GLU A 408 5.73 1.13 14.26
N LEU A 409 5.36 1.14 12.98
CA LEU A 409 5.53 2.27 12.08
C LEU A 409 4.77 3.52 12.57
N PHE A 410 3.52 3.37 12.99
CA PHE A 410 2.70 4.49 13.47
C PHE A 410 3.10 4.99 14.86
N VAL A 411 3.50 4.09 15.77
CA VAL A 411 4.07 4.49 17.06
C VAL A 411 5.33 5.33 16.83
N SER A 412 6.22 4.87 15.96
CA SER A 412 7.46 5.60 15.63
C SER A 412 7.18 6.94 14.94
N ALA A 413 6.17 7.00 14.08
CA ALA A 413 5.76 8.25 13.43
C ALA A 413 5.24 9.31 14.41
N ARG A 414 4.62 8.92 15.54
CA ARG A 414 4.18 9.89 16.56
C ARG A 414 5.37 10.63 17.16
N TYR A 415 6.39 9.88 17.59
CA TYR A 415 7.59 10.45 18.19
C TYR A 415 8.37 11.31 17.19
N LEU A 416 8.42 10.90 15.92
CA LEU A 416 9.02 11.72 14.85
C LEU A 416 8.40 13.13 14.79
N LEU A 417 7.07 13.24 14.80
CA LEU A 417 6.41 14.55 14.72
C LEU A 417 6.61 15.39 15.99
N LEU A 418 6.59 14.77 17.16
CA LEU A 418 6.85 15.44 18.44
C LEU A 418 8.27 16.03 18.49
N GLU A 419 9.25 15.32 17.94
CA GLU A 419 10.64 15.79 17.88
C GLU A 419 10.80 16.99 16.96
N GLN A 420 10.06 17.02 15.85
CA GLN A 420 9.99 18.17 14.94
C GLN A 420 9.33 19.40 15.57
N GLY A 421 8.96 19.34 16.85
CA GLY A 421 8.44 20.46 17.62
C GLY A 421 6.92 20.59 17.54
N MET A 422 6.22 19.62 16.96
CA MET A 422 4.76 19.64 16.88
C MET A 422 4.17 19.24 18.24
N PRO A 423 3.52 20.16 18.99
CA PRO A 423 2.91 19.82 20.26
C PRO A 423 1.69 18.93 20.05
N GLU A 424 1.53 17.88 20.86
CA GLU A 424 0.30 17.09 20.93
C GLU A 424 -0.34 17.27 22.30
N THR A 425 -1.43 18.01 22.35
CA THR A 425 -2.13 18.35 23.59
C THR A 425 -2.82 17.15 24.23
N THR A 426 -3.20 16.11 23.46
CA THR A 426 -3.75 14.88 24.05
C THR A 426 -2.76 14.15 24.96
N MET A 427 -1.46 14.46 24.89
CA MET A 427 -0.48 13.93 25.83
C MET A 427 -0.65 14.40 27.27
N LEU A 428 -1.34 15.51 27.52
CA LEU A 428 -1.63 15.97 28.89
C LEU A 428 -2.56 15.00 29.63
N SER A 429 -3.31 14.18 28.89
CA SER A 429 -4.14 13.11 29.46
C SER A 429 -3.28 11.94 29.93
N HIS A 430 -3.58 11.39 31.11
CA HIS A 430 -2.97 10.14 31.57
C HIS A 430 -3.30 8.94 30.66
N PHE A 431 -4.33 9.02 29.81
CA PHE A 431 -4.61 7.98 28.81
C PHE A 431 -3.71 8.07 27.56
N SER A 432 -2.79 9.04 27.50
CA SER A 432 -1.67 8.99 26.56
C SER A 432 -0.58 8.01 27.01
N PHE A 433 -0.57 7.63 28.29
CA PHE A 433 0.42 6.77 28.94
C PHE A 433 0.47 5.30 28.47
N PRO A 434 -0.63 4.65 28.03
CA PRO A 434 -0.56 3.28 27.48
C PRO A 434 0.37 3.14 26.27
N LEU A 435 0.74 4.24 25.60
CA LEU A 435 1.71 4.28 24.51
C LEU A 435 3.18 4.20 25.00
N ALA A 436 3.46 4.58 26.25
CA ALA A 436 4.78 4.53 26.88
C ALA A 436 5.13 3.14 27.46
N LEU A 437 4.16 2.23 27.57
CA LEU A 437 4.37 0.83 27.97
C LEU A 437 5.13 -0.01 26.93
N ALA A 438 5.34 0.53 25.71
CA ALA A 438 6.41 0.05 24.85
C ALA A 438 7.72 0.49 25.51
N GLN A 439 8.30 -0.38 26.35
CA GLN A 439 9.50 -0.18 27.19
C GLN A 439 10.69 0.49 26.48
N ASN A 440 10.67 0.57 25.15
CA ASN A 440 11.69 1.16 24.30
C ASN A 440 11.60 2.70 24.12
N PHE A 441 10.52 3.38 24.52
CA PHE A 441 10.31 4.82 24.22
C PHE A 441 10.01 5.71 25.44
N ALA A 442 10.26 5.23 26.67
CA ALA A 442 9.89 5.93 27.90
C ALA A 442 10.50 7.36 28.01
N CYS A 443 11.79 7.51 27.64
CA CYS A 443 12.48 8.80 27.72
C CYS A 443 11.94 9.84 26.72
N ASP A 444 11.66 9.43 25.49
CA ASP A 444 11.14 10.34 24.45
C ASP A 444 9.73 10.83 24.79
N HIS A 445 8.91 9.97 25.39
CA HIS A 445 7.59 10.33 25.87
C HIS A 445 7.64 11.41 26.96
N LEU A 446 8.53 11.26 27.96
CA LEU A 446 8.70 12.27 29.02
C LEU A 446 9.18 13.62 28.47
N GLN A 447 10.09 13.61 27.50
CA GLN A 447 10.56 14.84 26.86
C GLN A 447 9.42 15.55 26.10
N ALA A 448 8.62 14.79 25.36
CA ALA A 448 7.48 15.34 24.63
C ALA A 448 6.40 15.88 25.59
N LEU A 449 6.08 15.13 26.66
CA LEU A 449 5.15 15.56 27.70
C LEU A 449 5.59 16.86 28.36
N LYS A 450 6.89 17.00 28.67
CA LYS A 450 7.45 18.22 29.25
C LYS A 450 7.21 19.43 28.33
N LYS A 451 7.48 19.32 27.03
CA LYS A 451 7.24 20.42 26.07
C LYS A 451 5.78 20.87 26.05
N VAL A 452 4.84 19.93 26.05
CA VAL A 452 3.40 20.24 26.04
C VAL A 452 2.96 20.82 27.40
N THR A 453 3.54 20.33 28.50
CA THR A 453 3.32 20.89 29.83
C THR A 453 3.82 22.33 29.92
N ASP A 454 4.99 22.64 29.35
CA ASP A 454 5.54 24.00 29.32
C ASP A 454 4.68 24.94 28.48
N LEU A 455 4.17 24.46 27.33
CA LEU A 455 3.20 25.20 26.50
C LEU A 455 1.90 25.48 27.26
N PHE A 456 1.40 24.50 28.01
CA PHE A 456 0.23 24.65 28.86
C PHE A 456 0.47 25.70 29.95
N LYS A 457 1.58 25.60 30.69
CA LYS A 457 1.97 26.56 31.75
C LYS A 457 2.11 28.00 31.24
N LYS A 458 2.53 28.19 29.99
CA LYS A 458 2.64 29.53 29.38
C LYS A 458 1.29 30.18 29.10
N ASN A 459 0.24 29.38 28.86
CA ASN A 459 -1.05 29.85 28.35
C ASN A 459 -2.14 30.04 29.41
N PHE A 460 -1.95 29.48 30.62
CA PHE A 460 -2.93 29.53 31.71
C PHE A 460 -2.29 29.99 33.02
N GLN A 461 -3.12 30.62 33.87
CA GLN A 461 -2.73 30.97 35.23
C GLN A 461 -2.86 29.75 36.14
N HIS A 462 -1.86 29.51 36.99
CA HIS A 462 -1.94 28.47 38.01
C HIS A 462 -2.31 29.03 39.38
N LEU A 463 -2.80 28.16 40.27
CA LEU A 463 -3.16 28.51 41.64
C LEU A 463 -2.00 29.17 42.40
N THR A 464 -0.76 28.74 42.14
CA THR A 464 0.46 29.29 42.74
C THR A 464 0.81 30.69 42.26
N ASP A 465 0.25 31.12 41.12
CA ASP A 465 0.55 32.41 40.50
C ASP A 465 -0.40 33.52 40.99
N ILE A 466 -1.34 33.18 41.88
CA ILE A 466 -2.36 34.10 42.39
C ILE A 466 -1.76 34.97 43.49
N ALA A 467 -1.16 36.08 43.07
CA ALA A 467 -1.05 37.29 43.88
C ALA A 467 -1.96 38.36 43.26
N LEU A 468 -3.29 38.19 43.33
CA LEU A 468 -4.25 39.10 42.68
C LEU A 468 -5.40 39.51 43.62
N PRO A 469 -5.73 40.82 43.69
CA PRO A 469 -6.93 41.31 44.37
C PRO A 469 -8.20 40.85 43.62
N MET A 470 -9.25 40.51 44.38
CA MET A 470 -10.54 40.09 43.84
C MET A 470 -11.13 41.17 42.92
N THR A 471 -11.06 40.94 41.62
CA THR A 471 -11.82 41.69 40.63
C THR A 471 -13.07 40.90 40.29
N LEU A 472 -14.25 41.46 40.61
CA LEU A 472 -15.55 40.93 40.21
C LEU A 472 -15.70 41.15 38.68
N SER A 473 -15.02 40.32 37.90
CA SER A 473 -15.10 40.33 36.44
C SER A 473 -16.39 39.65 35.97
N SER A 474 -17.09 40.28 35.03
CA SER A 474 -18.24 39.73 34.32
C SER A 474 -17.82 38.77 33.20
N SER A 475 -16.96 37.80 33.52
CA SER A 475 -16.45 36.88 32.51
C SER A 475 -17.58 36.10 31.84
N LYS A 476 -17.43 35.82 30.54
CA LYS A 476 -18.36 34.97 29.79
C LYS A 476 -18.40 33.60 30.48
N GLY A 477 -19.54 33.28 31.10
CA GLY A 477 -19.77 31.97 31.68
C GLY A 477 -19.66 30.86 30.64
N ILE A 478 -19.34 29.65 31.09
CA ILE A 478 -19.41 28.45 30.25
C ILE A 478 -20.88 28.13 29.92
N ALA A 479 -21.12 27.50 28.76
CA ALA A 479 -22.48 27.20 28.30
C ALA A 479 -23.28 26.34 29.29
N ASN A 480 -22.62 25.35 29.91
CA ASN A 480 -23.21 24.56 30.98
C ASN A 480 -23.19 25.34 32.30
N THR A 481 -24.37 25.74 32.79
CA THR A 481 -24.50 26.55 34.01
C THR A 481 -24.90 25.75 35.26
N SER A 482 -24.90 24.40 35.20
CA SER A 482 -25.27 23.54 36.33
C SER A 482 -24.40 23.77 37.56
N TYR A 483 -23.14 24.22 37.39
CA TYR A 483 -22.23 24.59 38.48
C TYR A 483 -22.78 25.68 39.41
N LYS A 484 -23.73 26.51 38.96
CA LYS A 484 -24.39 27.54 39.79
C LYS A 484 -25.18 26.94 40.96
N GLY A 485 -25.60 25.68 40.84
CA GLY A 485 -26.23 24.93 41.92
C GLY A 485 -25.24 24.39 42.95
N CYS A 486 -23.93 24.52 42.75
CA CYS A 486 -22.93 23.99 43.69
C CYS A 486 -22.94 24.77 45.02
N TYR A 487 -23.14 24.06 46.14
CA TYR A 487 -22.99 24.62 47.50
C TYR A 487 -21.70 24.13 48.20
N SER A 488 -20.73 23.65 47.43
CA SER A 488 -19.39 23.30 47.90
C SER A 488 -19.32 22.18 48.97
N CYS A 489 -20.19 21.17 48.90
CA CYS A 489 -20.16 20.01 49.80
C CYS A 489 -18.94 19.07 49.65
N GLN A 490 -18.08 19.30 48.65
CA GLN A 490 -16.85 18.54 48.37
C GLN A 490 -17.02 17.05 48.02
N ARG A 491 -18.26 16.55 47.91
CA ARG A 491 -18.51 15.12 47.63
C ARG A 491 -17.87 14.65 46.33
N CYS A 492 -17.88 15.49 45.30
CA CYS A 492 -17.22 15.24 44.01
C CYS A 492 -15.71 15.00 44.15
N THR A 493 -15.06 15.62 45.12
CA THR A 493 -13.62 15.45 45.39
C THR A 493 -13.37 14.18 46.21
N ASN A 494 -14.15 13.95 47.26
CA ASN A 494 -13.99 12.79 48.14
C ASN A 494 -14.27 11.45 47.45
N ILE A 495 -15.18 11.45 46.46
CA ILE A 495 -15.51 10.26 45.68
C ILE A 495 -14.58 10.06 44.48
N CYS A 496 -13.79 11.07 44.10
CA CYS A 496 -13.01 11.02 42.87
C CYS A 496 -11.83 10.03 43.00
N PRO A 497 -11.76 8.97 42.18
CA PRO A 497 -10.65 8.02 42.24
C PRO A 497 -9.31 8.66 41.86
N VAL A 498 -9.32 9.66 40.99
CA VAL A 498 -8.12 10.41 40.57
C VAL A 498 -7.58 11.25 41.71
N VAL A 499 -8.44 11.91 42.49
CA VAL A 499 -7.98 12.67 43.68
C VAL A 499 -7.35 11.72 44.69
N ARG A 500 -7.94 10.55 44.89
CA ARG A 500 -7.48 9.54 45.85
C ARG A 500 -6.19 8.81 45.44
N SER A 501 -5.72 9.00 44.20
CA SER A 501 -4.46 8.38 43.74
C SER A 501 -3.20 9.20 44.05
N PHE A 502 -3.36 10.37 44.69
CA PHE A 502 -2.24 11.23 45.05
C PHE A 502 -2.20 11.47 46.56
N ASP A 503 -1.00 11.47 47.14
CA ASP A 503 -0.79 11.80 48.56
C ASP A 503 -1.03 13.30 48.82
N ASP A 504 -0.61 14.15 47.87
CA ASP A 504 -0.94 15.58 47.82
C ASP A 504 -1.70 15.92 46.53
N PRO A 505 -3.04 15.82 46.53
CA PRO A 505 -3.85 16.03 45.33
C PRO A 505 -3.84 17.47 44.84
N VAL A 506 -3.69 18.47 45.72
CA VAL A 506 -3.73 19.88 45.32
C VAL A 506 -2.45 20.23 44.56
N ALA A 507 -1.29 19.80 45.06
CA ALA A 507 -0.03 20.00 44.37
C ALA A 507 0.02 19.28 43.01
N ALA A 508 -0.53 18.06 42.93
CA ALA A 508 -0.51 17.25 41.72
C ALA A 508 -1.53 17.73 40.66
N LEU A 509 -2.72 18.15 41.07
CA LEU A 509 -3.86 18.39 40.18
C LEU A 509 -4.16 19.87 39.95
N GLY A 510 -3.53 20.77 40.71
CA GLY A 510 -3.76 22.21 40.68
C GLY A 510 -5.06 22.62 41.36
N LEU A 511 -6.21 22.14 40.87
CA LEU A 511 -7.53 22.33 41.50
C LEU A 511 -8.29 21.02 41.60
N LEU A 512 -8.92 20.78 42.74
CA LEU A 512 -9.80 19.65 42.95
C LEU A 512 -11.18 19.91 42.33
N PRO A 513 -12.00 18.87 42.07
CA PRO A 513 -13.30 19.03 41.42
C PRO A 513 -14.22 20.11 42.01
N HIS A 514 -14.34 20.19 43.33
CA HIS A 514 -15.14 21.23 43.98
C HIS A 514 -14.55 22.64 43.81
N GLN A 515 -13.21 22.77 43.81
CA GLN A 515 -12.51 24.04 43.62
C GLN A 515 -12.69 24.57 42.20
N ILE A 516 -12.75 23.68 41.20
CA ILE A 516 -13.07 24.05 39.82
C ILE A 516 -14.49 24.63 39.76
N MET A 517 -15.48 23.97 40.38
CA MET A 517 -16.85 24.51 40.41
C MET A 517 -16.91 25.88 41.09
N PHE A 518 -16.19 26.06 42.19
CA PHE A 518 -16.10 27.34 42.89
C PHE A 518 -15.44 28.42 42.02
N SER A 519 -14.34 28.09 41.34
CA SER A 519 -13.64 28.98 40.40
C SER A 519 -14.58 29.49 39.30
N LEU A 520 -15.43 28.61 38.78
CA LEU A 520 -16.47 28.98 37.82
C LEU A 520 -17.56 29.87 38.43
N GLY A 521 -17.96 29.59 39.68
CA GLY A 521 -18.93 30.39 40.42
C GLY A 521 -18.51 31.85 40.61
N ILE A 522 -17.22 32.09 40.80
CA ILE A 522 -16.64 33.45 40.92
C ILE A 522 -16.19 34.05 39.58
N GLY A 523 -16.48 33.39 38.45
CA GLY A 523 -16.16 33.87 37.11
C GLY A 523 -14.70 33.68 36.69
N ASN A 524 -13.88 32.93 37.43
CA ASN A 524 -12.50 32.65 37.04
C ASN A 524 -12.40 31.36 36.19
N VAL A 525 -12.84 31.48 34.93
CA VAL A 525 -12.81 30.36 33.96
C VAL A 525 -11.36 30.02 33.56
N GLU A 526 -10.48 31.01 33.52
CA GLU A 526 -9.07 30.83 33.16
C GLU A 526 -8.31 29.93 34.14
N LEU A 527 -8.50 30.17 35.43
CA LEU A 527 -7.95 29.32 36.47
C LEU A 527 -8.52 27.89 36.42
N ALA A 528 -9.83 27.76 36.12
CA ALA A 528 -10.46 26.45 35.94
C ALA A 528 -9.91 25.67 34.73
N MET A 529 -9.63 26.36 33.62
CA MET A 529 -9.00 25.77 32.43
C MET A 529 -7.54 25.38 32.65
N GLY A 530 -6.83 26.09 33.54
CA GLY A 530 -5.43 25.81 33.90
C GLY A 530 -5.22 24.63 34.86
N ALA A 531 -6.27 23.98 35.35
CA ALA A 531 -6.16 22.90 36.32
C ALA A 531 -5.77 21.56 35.67
N GLN A 532 -4.73 20.90 36.18
CA GLN A 532 -4.32 19.56 35.71
C GLN A 532 -5.43 18.50 35.91
N MET A 533 -6.30 18.68 36.92
CA MET A 533 -7.46 17.82 37.17
C MET A 533 -8.36 17.62 35.96
N ILE A 534 -8.56 18.62 35.09
CA ILE A 534 -9.39 18.41 33.90
C ILE A 534 -8.73 17.35 33.02
N TRP A 535 -7.42 17.41 32.78
CA TRP A 535 -6.67 16.44 31.98
C TRP A 535 -6.56 15.07 32.63
N SER A 536 -6.46 15.01 33.95
CA SER A 536 -6.37 13.76 34.73
C SER A 536 -7.72 13.07 34.92
N CYS A 537 -8.84 13.74 34.66
CA CYS A 537 -10.17 13.17 34.83
C CYS A 537 -10.37 11.89 34.01
N SER A 538 -10.75 10.81 34.69
CA SER A 538 -11.03 9.50 34.10
C SER A 538 -12.41 9.39 33.42
N THR A 539 -13.22 10.46 33.48
CA THR A 539 -14.56 10.54 32.89
C THR A 539 -15.46 9.37 33.31
N CYS A 540 -15.37 8.98 34.58
CA CYS A 540 -16.13 7.87 35.18
C CYS A 540 -17.48 8.28 35.78
N TYR A 541 -17.85 9.57 35.72
CA TYR A 541 -19.14 10.13 36.17
C TYR A 541 -19.50 9.98 37.67
N LEU A 542 -18.68 9.33 38.50
CA LEU A 542 -18.91 9.21 39.95
C LEU A 542 -19.17 10.55 40.65
N CYS A 543 -18.46 11.61 40.25
CA CYS A 543 -18.63 12.93 40.85
C CYS A 543 -20.01 13.54 40.58
N GLN A 544 -20.62 13.21 39.44
CA GLN A 544 -21.94 13.67 39.01
C GLN A 544 -23.04 12.83 39.62
N GLU A 545 -22.90 11.50 39.61
CA GLU A 545 -23.85 10.57 40.22
C GLU A 545 -24.03 10.81 41.73
N HIS A 546 -22.94 11.15 42.42
CA HIS A 546 -22.99 11.47 43.84
C HIS A 546 -23.26 12.96 44.13
N CYS A 547 -23.48 13.81 43.13
CA CYS A 547 -23.77 15.22 43.36
C CYS A 547 -25.21 15.41 43.84
N PRO A 548 -25.45 15.91 45.07
CA PRO A 548 -26.82 16.13 45.57
C PRO A 548 -27.60 17.18 44.76
N ASN A 549 -26.90 18.09 44.08
CA ASN A 549 -27.50 19.12 43.23
C ASN A 549 -27.35 18.83 41.73
N GLN A 550 -27.00 17.58 41.38
CA GLN A 550 -26.93 17.09 39.98
C GLN A 550 -26.09 17.99 39.07
N VAL A 551 -24.98 18.53 39.58
CA VAL A 551 -24.03 19.29 38.77
C VAL A 551 -23.40 18.36 37.74
N GLU A 552 -23.34 18.79 36.48
CA GLU A 552 -22.81 18.01 35.36
C GLU A 552 -21.28 18.15 35.27
N LEU A 553 -20.57 17.72 36.32
CA LEU A 553 -19.13 17.96 36.46
C LEU A 553 -18.31 17.43 35.28
N CYS A 554 -18.66 16.25 34.74
CA CYS A 554 -17.93 15.65 33.63
C CYS A 554 -18.08 16.49 32.34
N ASP A 555 -19.29 16.95 32.04
CA ASP A 555 -19.57 17.78 30.85
C ASP A 555 -18.94 19.17 30.97
N ILE A 556 -18.92 19.73 32.18
CA ILE A 556 -18.16 20.95 32.48
C ILE A 556 -16.67 20.73 32.23
N PHE A 557 -16.11 19.61 32.69
CA PHE A 557 -14.69 19.31 32.45
C PHE A 557 -14.37 19.14 30.97
N TYR A 558 -15.25 18.49 30.19
CA TYR A 558 -15.09 18.43 28.72
C TYR A 558 -15.10 19.82 28.08
N THR A 559 -16.02 20.68 28.50
CA THR A 559 -16.11 22.07 28.03
C THR A 559 -14.83 22.84 28.35
N LEU A 560 -14.30 22.69 29.57
CA LEU A 560 -13.04 23.32 29.99
C LEU A 560 -11.84 22.79 29.21
N LYS A 561 -11.75 21.46 28.98
CA LYS A 561 -10.69 20.88 28.14
C LYS A 561 -10.71 21.45 26.73
N ASN A 562 -11.88 21.46 26.10
CA ASN A 562 -12.02 21.96 24.73
C ASN A 562 -11.75 23.47 24.64
N GLY A 563 -12.16 24.24 25.64
CA GLY A 563 -11.80 25.65 25.78
C GLY A 563 -10.29 25.86 25.92
N ALA A 564 -9.65 25.07 26.78
CA ALA A 564 -8.20 25.10 26.96
C ALA A 564 -7.46 24.76 25.67
N LEU A 565 -7.89 23.71 24.96
CA LEU A 565 -7.36 23.34 23.64
C LEU A 565 -7.48 24.49 22.64
N SER A 566 -8.67 25.07 22.51
CA SER A 566 -8.93 26.17 21.57
C SER A 566 -8.03 27.38 21.86
N LYS A 567 -7.77 27.67 23.14
CA LYS A 567 -6.88 28.76 23.56
C LYS A 567 -5.41 28.46 23.26
N ILE A 568 -4.94 27.23 23.53
CA ILE A 568 -3.58 26.81 23.17
C ILE A 568 -3.39 26.89 21.66
N GLU A 569 -4.35 26.40 20.88
CA GLU A 569 -4.28 26.41 19.42
C GLU A 569 -4.29 27.83 18.85
N ALA A 570 -5.09 28.74 19.42
CA ALA A 570 -5.10 30.15 19.02
C ALA A 570 -3.78 30.89 19.31
N GLY A 571 -3.03 30.45 20.34
CA GLY A 571 -1.70 30.98 20.71
C GLY A 571 -0.51 30.21 20.14
N ALA A 572 -0.73 29.09 19.45
CA ALA A 572 0.31 28.30 18.77
C ALA A 572 0.45 28.66 17.28
N SER A 573 -0.41 29.54 16.77
CA SER A 573 -0.36 30.09 15.40
C SER A 573 0.40 31.42 15.26
N SER A 574 1.16 31.84 16.29
CA SER A 574 2.00 33.06 16.25
C SER A 574 3.49 32.75 16.20
#